data_AF-A0A957TGI4-F1
#
_entry.id   AF-A0A957TGI4-F1
#
_cell.length_a   1.000
_cell.length_b   1.000
_cell.length_c   1.000
_cell.angle_alpha   90.00
_cell.angle_beta   90.00
_cell.angle_gamma   90.00
#
_symmetry.space_group_name_H-M   'P 1'
#
loop_
_entity.id
_entity.type
_entity.pdbx_description
1 polymer ?
#
loop_
_entity_poly.entity_id
_entity_poly.type
_entity_poly.pdbx_seq_one_letter_code
_entity_poly.pdbx_strand_id
1 'polypeptide(L)'
;AGTLSDRLGVRPVAMLGLGLLLLGSVAVSTLDADTTILGYVLRVIPFGLGMGIFQSPNNSAIMGSVPSSRLGMASSLLSVIRTLGRSSGVAILGALWAQRVRYHSGPSYGGDATLAPIPAQVAGLQEAFWGVAAVALVALALIIWDRWQERAGPQSPR
;
A
#
# COMPACT_ATOMS: atom_id res chain seq x y z
N ALA A 1 19.76 -1.85 4.08
CA ALA A 1 18.43 -1.73 4.71
C ALA A 1 18.42 -2.28 6.15
N GLY A 2 19.10 -3.40 6.45
CA GLY A 2 19.28 -3.88 7.84
C GLY A 2 19.91 -2.83 8.78
N THR A 3 20.93 -2.12 8.32
CA THR A 3 21.64 -1.07 9.08
C THR A 3 20.82 0.18 9.44
N LEU A 4 19.71 0.47 8.74
CA LEU A 4 18.85 1.63 9.04
C LEU A 4 17.76 1.28 10.07
N SER A 5 17.24 0.05 10.02
CA SER A 5 16.29 -0.49 11.01
C SER A 5 16.95 -0.68 12.37
N ASP A 6 18.23 -1.10 12.38
CA ASP A 6 19.00 -1.32 13.61
C ASP A 6 19.32 -0.02 14.35
N ARG A 7 19.29 1.14 13.68
CA ARG A 7 19.65 2.45 14.26
C ARG A 7 18.48 3.37 14.58
N LEU A 8 17.34 3.27 13.87
CA LEU A 8 16.19 4.18 14.03
C LEU A 8 14.96 3.53 14.69
N GLY A 9 14.98 2.21 14.89
CA GLY A 9 13.82 1.44 15.31
C GLY A 9 12.86 1.15 14.16
N VAL A 10 12.13 0.04 14.26
CA VAL A 10 11.20 -0.46 13.23
C VAL A 10 10.10 0.55 12.89
N ARG A 11 9.65 1.34 13.88
CA ARG A 11 8.45 2.17 13.79
C ARG A 11 8.59 3.44 12.93
N PRO A 12 9.63 4.30 13.07
CA PRO A 12 9.78 5.48 12.19
C PRO A 12 9.99 5.12 10.72
N VAL A 13 10.68 4.01 10.45
CA VAL A 13 10.92 3.51 9.10
C VAL A 13 9.61 3.02 8.47
N ALA A 14 8.76 2.33 9.23
CA ALA A 14 7.43 1.92 8.79
C ALA A 14 6.51 3.12 8.46
N MET A 15 6.52 4.17 9.29
CA MET A 15 5.77 5.41 9.03
C MET A 15 6.24 6.11 7.75
N LEU A 16 7.55 6.20 7.52
CA LEU A 16 8.11 6.80 6.30
C LEU A 16 7.72 6.00 5.05
N GLY A 17 7.80 4.67 5.13
CA GLY A 17 7.36 3.77 4.06
C GLY A 17 5.87 3.95 3.72
N LEU A 18 5.00 4.02 4.73
CA LEU A 18 3.57 4.26 4.54
C LEU A 18 3.27 5.66 4.00
N GLY A 19 3.99 6.69 4.45
CA GLY A 19 3.88 8.05 3.91
C GLY A 19 4.23 8.11 2.42
N LEU A 20 5.29 7.39 2.01
CA LEU A 20 5.66 7.27 0.59
C LEU A 20 4.65 6.47 -0.24
N LEU A 21 4.07 5.41 0.33
CA LEU A 21 2.98 4.66 -0.32
C LEU A 21 1.73 5.53 -0.50
N LEU A 22 1.37 6.33 0.50
CA LEU A 22 0.28 7.30 0.41
C LEU A 22 0.57 8.34 -0.68
N LEU A 23 1.76 8.94 -0.66
CA LEU A 23 2.19 9.91 -1.66
C LEU A 23 2.16 9.31 -3.07
N GLY A 24 2.68 8.09 -3.25
CA GLY A 24 2.64 7.39 -4.53
C GLY A 24 1.22 7.08 -4.99
N SER A 25 0.34 6.69 -4.07
CA SER A 25 -1.07 6.41 -4.39
C SER A 25 -1.81 7.66 -4.86
N VAL A 26 -1.59 8.79 -4.18
CA VAL A 26 -2.14 10.09 -4.58
C VAL A 26 -1.50 10.59 -5.89
N ALA A 27 -0.20 10.37 -6.08
CA ALA A 27 0.48 10.75 -7.32
C ALA A 27 -0.09 9.97 -8.51
N VAL A 28 -0.30 8.65 -8.36
CA VAL A 28 -0.89 7.80 -9.40
C VAL A 28 -2.36 8.12 -9.63
N SER A 29 -3.12 8.56 -8.62
CA SER A 29 -4.50 9.02 -8.82
C SER A 29 -4.62 10.32 -9.61
N THR A 30 -3.51 10.98 -9.95
CA THR A 30 -3.48 12.14 -10.87
C THR A 30 -3.10 11.77 -12.31
N LEU A 31 -2.92 10.47 -12.60
CA LEU A 31 -2.66 10.03 -13.96
C LEU A 31 -3.88 10.27 -14.84
N ASP A 32 -3.61 10.77 -16.04
CA ASP A 32 -4.58 10.97 -17.10
C ASP A 32 -4.09 10.34 -18.42
N ALA A 33 -4.97 10.27 -19.42
CA ALA A 33 -4.71 9.71 -20.75
C ALA A 33 -3.52 10.38 -21.45
N ASP A 34 -3.29 11.67 -21.18
CA ASP A 34 -2.21 12.46 -21.79
C ASP A 34 -0.88 12.38 -21.02
N THR A 35 -0.80 11.53 -20.00
CA THR A 35 0.42 11.44 -19.18
C THR A 35 1.58 10.84 -19.97
N THR A 36 2.68 11.59 -20.05
CA THR A 36 3.91 11.10 -20.68
C THR A 36 4.52 9.94 -19.90
N ILE A 37 5.33 9.11 -20.57
CA ILE A 37 6.06 7.99 -19.94
C ILE A 37 6.90 8.48 -18.75
N LEU A 38 7.57 9.61 -18.89
CA LEU A 38 8.35 10.20 -17.79
C LEU A 38 7.44 10.63 -16.63
N GLY A 39 6.29 11.23 -16.93
CA GLY A 39 5.28 11.61 -15.93
C GLY A 39 4.73 10.40 -15.15
N TYR A 40 4.56 9.26 -15.82
CA TYR A 40 4.16 7.99 -15.19
C TYR A 40 5.27 7.46 -14.27
N VAL A 41 6.51 7.35 -14.77
CA VAL A 41 7.65 6.84 -13.99
C VAL A 41 7.84 7.64 -12.70
N LEU A 42 7.81 8.98 -12.79
CA LEU A 42 7.97 9.86 -11.63
C LEU A 42 6.90 9.64 -10.55
N ARG A 43 5.67 9.31 -10.94
CA ARG A 43 4.55 9.06 -10.00
C ARG A 43 4.60 7.68 -9.36
N VAL A 44 5.21 6.70 -10.03
CA VAL A 44 5.37 5.32 -9.51
C VAL A 44 6.60 5.16 -8.62
N ILE A 45 7.63 6.00 -8.78
CA ILE A 45 8.85 5.95 -7.95
C ILE A 45 8.56 6.00 -6.43
N PRO A 46 7.73 6.94 -5.91
CA PRO A 46 7.41 6.98 -4.48
C PRO A 46 6.78 5.67 -3.97
N PHE A 47 5.96 5.04 -4.81
CA PHE A 47 5.33 3.76 -4.48
C PHE A 47 6.37 2.65 -4.32
N GLY A 48 7.31 2.52 -5.27
CA GLY A 48 8.39 1.54 -5.21
C GLY A 48 9.34 1.76 -4.03
N LEU A 49 9.71 3.01 -3.76
CA LEU A 49 10.53 3.38 -2.60
C LEU A 49 9.81 3.08 -1.28
N GLY A 50 8.53 3.44 -1.18
CA GLY A 50 7.70 3.16 -0.01
C GLY A 50 7.61 1.67 0.30
N MET A 51 7.39 0.83 -0.73
CA MET A 51 7.39 -0.63 -0.57
C MET A 51 8.73 -1.16 -0.04
N GLY A 52 9.86 -0.71 -0.59
CA GLY A 52 11.19 -1.16 -0.16
C GLY A 52 11.51 -0.78 1.28
N ILE A 53 11.20 0.47 1.65
CA ILE A 53 11.42 0.99 3.00
C ILE A 53 10.50 0.32 4.02
N PHE A 54 9.25 0.03 3.66
CA PHE A 54 8.31 -0.62 4.56
C PHE A 54 8.58 -2.12 4.74
N GLN A 55 8.89 -2.85 3.65
CA GLN A 55 9.05 -4.30 3.70
C GLN A 55 10.25 -4.73 4.56
N SER A 56 11.39 -4.06 4.44
CA SER A 56 12.61 -4.47 5.15
C SER A 56 12.43 -4.55 6.69
N PRO A 57 12.03 -3.49 7.40
CA PRO A 57 11.85 -3.53 8.84
C PRO A 57 10.66 -4.39 9.27
N ASN A 58 9.57 -4.43 8.49
CA ASN A 58 8.41 -5.26 8.78
C ASN A 58 8.77 -6.75 8.80
N ASN A 59 9.55 -7.19 7.80
CA ASN A 59 10.00 -8.58 7.69
C ASN A 59 10.94 -8.95 8.83
N SER A 60 11.90 -8.07 9.15
CA SER A 60 12.83 -8.28 10.25
C SER A 60 12.13 -8.31 11.61
N ALA A 61 11.12 -7.47 11.84
CA ALA A 61 10.35 -7.45 13.09
C ALA A 61 9.55 -8.75 13.28
N ILE A 62 8.91 -9.24 12.22
CA ILE A 62 8.17 -10.52 12.26
C ILE A 62 9.14 -11.67 12.53
N MET A 63 10.25 -11.77 11.80
CA MET A 63 11.21 -12.87 11.99
C MET A 63 11.94 -12.79 13.32
N GLY A 64 12.25 -11.58 13.79
CA GLY A 64 12.93 -11.36 15.07
C GLY A 64 12.06 -11.66 16.30
N SER A 65 10.73 -11.75 16.15
CA SER A 65 9.81 -12.12 17.24
C SER A 65 9.56 -13.63 17.36
N VAL A 66 10.11 -14.44 16.45
CA VAL A 66 9.92 -15.90 16.41
C VAL A 66 11.16 -16.62 16.93
N PRO A 67 11.02 -17.68 17.75
CA PRO A 67 12.16 -18.51 18.16
C PRO A 67 12.92 -19.11 16.96
N SER A 68 14.24 -19.21 17.07
CA SER A 68 15.11 -19.71 15.99
C SER A 68 14.71 -21.08 15.45
N SER A 69 14.20 -21.98 16.30
CA SER A 69 13.70 -23.31 15.93
C SER A 69 12.45 -23.30 15.05
N ARG A 70 11.74 -22.17 14.96
CA ARG A 70 10.48 -22.03 14.20
C ARG A 70 10.58 -21.05 13.02
N LEU A 71 11.77 -20.50 12.75
CA LEU A 71 11.97 -19.51 11.68
C LEU A 71 11.56 -20.03 10.30
N GLY A 72 11.85 -21.31 10.00
CA GLY A 72 11.45 -21.94 8.73
C GLY A 72 9.93 -21.95 8.53
N MET A 73 9.18 -22.29 9.59
CA MET A 73 7.71 -22.29 9.58
C MET A 73 7.13 -20.87 9.53
N ALA A 74 7.72 -19.92 10.25
CA ALA A 74 7.27 -18.53 10.20
C ALA A 74 7.50 -17.90 8.83
N SER A 75 8.63 -18.18 8.18
CA SER A 75 8.94 -17.71 6.83
C SER A 75 7.99 -18.28 5.79
N SER A 76 7.70 -19.58 5.84
CA SER A 76 6.75 -20.20 4.92
C SER A 76 5.33 -19.64 5.10
N LEU A 77 4.85 -19.52 6.35
CA LEU A 77 3.56 -18.93 6.65
C LEU A 77 3.47 -17.48 6.17
N LEU A 78 4.51 -16.68 6.40
CA LEU A 78 4.55 -15.29 5.95
C LEU A 78 4.54 -15.18 4.42
N SER A 79 5.20 -16.09 3.71
CA SER A 79 5.15 -16.17 2.25
C SER A 79 3.74 -16.48 1.74
N VAL A 80 3.06 -17.45 2.36
CA VAL A 80 1.67 -17.82 2.04
C VAL A 80 0.74 -16.63 2.28
N ILE A 81 0.82 -15.98 3.45
CA ILE A 81 0.02 -14.79 3.78
C ILE A 81 0.24 -13.67 2.76
N ARG A 82 1.49 -13.39 2.37
CA ARG A 82 1.78 -12.38 1.35
C ARG A 82 1.22 -12.74 -0.02
N THR A 83 1.34 -14.00 -0.41
CA THR A 83 0.86 -14.46 -1.71
C THR A 83 -0.66 -14.36 -1.79
N LEU A 84 -1.35 -14.79 -0.74
CA LEU A 84 -2.80 -14.63 -0.59
C LEU A 84 -3.20 -13.15 -0.59
N GLY A 85 -2.53 -12.31 0.21
CA GLY A 85 -2.80 -10.87 0.27
C GLY A 85 -2.59 -10.18 -1.08
N ARG A 86 -1.55 -10.54 -1.82
CA ARG A 86 -1.29 -10.00 -3.17
C ARG A 86 -2.35 -10.47 -4.17
N SER A 87 -2.68 -11.76 -4.18
CA SER A 87 -3.67 -12.34 -5.09
C SER A 87 -5.06 -11.74 -4.85
N SER A 88 -5.53 -11.77 -3.60
CA SER A 88 -6.81 -11.19 -3.21
C SER A 88 -6.84 -9.69 -3.44
N GLY A 89 -5.75 -8.96 -3.14
CA GLY A 89 -5.64 -7.52 -3.38
C GLY A 89 -5.79 -7.16 -4.85
N VAL A 90 -5.09 -7.88 -5.75
CA VAL A 90 -5.23 -7.68 -7.21
C VAL A 90 -6.65 -7.96 -7.67
N ALA A 91 -7.29 -9.03 -7.18
CA ALA A 91 -8.66 -9.37 -7.54
C ALA A 91 -9.67 -8.29 -7.08
N ILE A 92 -9.57 -7.83 -5.83
CA ILE A 92 -10.46 -6.80 -5.27
C ILE A 92 -10.27 -5.47 -6.01
N LEU A 93 -9.03 -5.03 -6.21
CA LEU A 93 -8.75 -3.78 -6.90
C LEU A 93 -9.15 -3.83 -8.38
N GLY A 94 -8.95 -4.97 -9.06
CA GLY A 94 -9.40 -5.18 -10.43
C GLY A 94 -10.93 -5.17 -10.56
N ALA A 95 -11.64 -5.81 -9.62
CA ALA A 95 -13.09 -5.77 -9.57
C ALA A 95 -13.63 -4.36 -9.30
N LEU A 96 -13.03 -3.63 -8.36
CA LEU A 96 -13.36 -2.24 -8.07
C LEU A 96 -13.15 -1.36 -9.31
N TRP A 97 -11.98 -1.46 -9.94
CA TRP A 97 -11.67 -0.74 -11.17
C TRP A 97 -12.72 -1.03 -12.24
N ALA A 98 -12.99 -2.30 -12.55
CA ALA A 98 -13.96 -2.69 -13.57
C ALA A 98 -15.37 -2.14 -13.28
N GLN A 99 -15.79 -2.15 -12.01
CA GLN A 99 -17.06 -1.56 -11.59
C GLN A 99 -17.10 -0.04 -11.81
N ARG A 100 -16.03 0.68 -11.45
CA ARG A 100 -15.94 2.13 -11.64
C ARG A 100 -15.88 2.51 -13.12
N VAL A 101 -15.15 1.76 -13.94
CA VAL A 101 -15.14 1.94 -15.40
C VAL A 101 -16.54 1.80 -15.99
N ARG A 102 -17.30 0.77 -15.59
CA ARG A 102 -18.68 0.58 -16.04
C ARG A 102 -19.59 1.73 -15.63
N TYR A 103 -19.43 2.25 -14.42
CA TYR A 103 -20.17 3.42 -13.95
C TYR A 103 -19.90 4.66 -14.82
N HIS A 104 -18.65 4.92 -15.19
CA HIS A 104 -18.26 6.07 -16.03
C HIS A 104 -18.51 5.87 -17.54
N SER A 105 -18.68 4.63 -17.99
CA SER A 105 -18.97 4.32 -19.40
C SER A 105 -20.43 4.58 -19.80
N GLY A 106 -21.30 4.83 -18.82
CA GLY A 106 -22.71 5.15 -19.00
C GLY A 106 -23.63 3.91 -19.04
N PRO A 107 -24.95 4.09 -18.88
CA PRO A 107 -25.91 3.00 -18.67
C PRO A 107 -26.03 2.01 -19.84
N SER A 108 -25.70 2.46 -21.05
CA SER A 108 -25.80 1.66 -22.28
C SER A 108 -24.55 0.82 -22.58
N TYR A 109 -23.49 0.95 -21.78
CA TYR A 109 -22.25 0.23 -21.98
C TYR A 109 -22.33 -1.19 -21.40
N GLY A 110 -22.62 -2.17 -22.26
CA GLY A 110 -22.66 -3.60 -21.91
C GLY A 110 -21.35 -4.37 -22.15
N GLY A 111 -20.27 -3.67 -22.52
CA GLY A 111 -18.98 -4.27 -22.89
C GLY A 111 -18.07 -4.65 -21.73
N ASP A 112 -16.95 -5.28 -22.05
CA ASP A 112 -15.87 -5.54 -21.08
C ASP A 112 -15.18 -4.22 -20.67
N ALA A 113 -14.83 -4.07 -19.39
CA ALA A 113 -14.19 -2.85 -18.86
C ALA A 113 -12.88 -2.50 -19.59
N THR A 114 -12.19 -3.49 -20.16
CA THR A 114 -10.98 -3.31 -20.96
C THR A 114 -11.22 -2.62 -22.30
N LEU A 115 -12.45 -2.68 -22.82
CA LEU A 115 -12.86 -2.09 -24.09
C LEU A 115 -13.63 -0.77 -23.90
N ALA A 116 -13.72 -0.26 -22.67
CA ALA A 116 -14.43 0.96 -22.36
C ALA A 116 -13.68 2.17 -22.92
N PRO A 117 -14.36 3.32 -23.14
CA PRO A 117 -13.68 4.55 -23.53
C PRO A 117 -12.54 4.89 -22.57
N ILE A 118 -11.41 5.36 -23.10
CA ILE A 118 -10.21 5.71 -22.33
C ILE A 118 -10.53 6.61 -21.12
N PRO A 119 -11.40 7.65 -21.23
CA PRO A 119 -11.75 8.49 -20.08
C PRO A 119 -12.40 7.71 -18.92
N ALA A 120 -13.21 6.69 -19.21
CA ALA A 120 -13.82 5.85 -18.19
C ALA A 120 -12.79 4.93 -17.51
N GLN A 121 -11.84 4.39 -18.28
CA GLN A 121 -10.72 3.59 -17.77
C GLN A 121 -9.82 4.40 -16.83
N VAL A 122 -9.52 5.65 -17.22
CA VAL A 122 -8.75 6.60 -16.41
C VAL A 122 -9.51 6.97 -15.13
N ALA A 123 -10.79 7.32 -15.21
CA ALA A 123 -11.58 7.65 -14.03
C ALA A 123 -11.64 6.47 -13.04
N GLY A 124 -11.85 5.25 -13.54
CA GLY A 124 -11.82 4.05 -12.71
C GLY A 124 -10.46 3.81 -12.05
N LEU A 125 -9.35 4.10 -12.75
CA LEU A 125 -8.00 4.02 -12.20
C LEU A 125 -7.80 5.03 -11.06
N GLN A 126 -8.15 6.30 -11.29
CA GLN A 126 -8.01 7.36 -10.31
C GLN A 126 -8.78 7.05 -9.02
N GLU A 127 -10.01 6.59 -9.14
CA GLU A 127 -10.86 6.25 -7.99
C GLU A 127 -10.37 5.01 -7.23
N ALA A 128 -9.87 3.99 -7.94
CA ALA A 128 -9.25 2.84 -7.30
C ALA A 128 -8.03 3.26 -6.47
N PHE A 129 -7.18 4.15 -6.99
CA PHE A 129 -6.01 4.66 -6.27
C PHE A 129 -6.37 5.61 -5.12
N TRP A 130 -7.46 6.35 -5.20
CA TRP A 130 -8.02 7.06 -4.05
C TRP A 130 -8.48 6.10 -2.94
N GLY A 131 -9.08 4.96 -3.30
CA GLY A 131 -9.40 3.88 -2.36
C GLY A 131 -8.16 3.34 -1.67
N VAL A 132 -7.09 3.08 -2.42
CA VAL A 132 -5.80 2.64 -1.85
C VAL A 132 -5.19 3.72 -0.95
N ALA A 133 -5.25 4.99 -1.35
CA ALA A 133 -4.78 6.11 -0.55
C ALA A 133 -5.56 6.23 0.77
N ALA A 134 -6.88 6.03 0.76
CA ALA A 134 -7.69 6.02 1.98
C ALA A 134 -7.27 4.90 2.93
N VAL A 135 -7.04 3.68 2.42
CA VAL A 135 -6.54 2.56 3.24
C VAL A 135 -5.17 2.87 3.83
N ALA A 136 -4.25 3.43 3.03
CA ALA A 136 -2.92 3.82 3.49
C ALA A 136 -2.99 4.94 4.55
N LEU A 137 -3.89 5.91 4.39
CA LEU A 137 -4.11 6.99 5.34
C LEU A 137 -4.65 6.47 6.67
N VAL A 138 -5.63 5.55 6.65
CA VAL A 138 -6.15 4.91 7.86
C VAL A 138 -5.04 4.13 8.57
N ALA A 139 -4.24 3.35 7.83
CA ALA A 139 -3.10 2.63 8.41
C ALA A 139 -2.09 3.58 9.07
N LEU A 140 -1.78 4.70 8.42
CA LEU A 140 -0.88 5.72 8.96
C LEU A 140 -1.48 6.40 10.21
N ALA A 141 -2.77 6.73 10.19
CA ALA A 141 -3.48 7.33 11.30
C ALA A 141 -3.50 6.40 12.53
N LEU A 142 -3.74 5.10 12.33
CA LEU A 142 -3.68 4.10 13.41
C LEU A 142 -2.29 4.02 14.04
N ILE A 143 -1.21 4.08 13.24
CA ILE A 143 0.16 4.09 13.78
C ILE A 143 0.45 5.37 14.55
N ILE A 144 -0.01 6.53 14.06
CA ILE A 144 0.14 7.81 14.77
C ILE A 144 -0.63 7.77 16.10
N TRP A 145 -1.85 7.24 16.07
CA TRP A 145 -2.72 7.10 17.23
C TRP A 145 -2.11 6.19 18.31
N ASP A 146 -1.63 5.01 17.93
CA ASP A 146 -0.90 4.09 18.83
C ASP A 146 0.28 4.80 19.50
N ARG A 147 1.04 5.58 18.72
CA ARG A 147 2.18 6.35 19.24
C ARG A 147 1.79 7.47 20.19
N TRP A 148 0.60 8.05 20.02
CA TRP A 148 0.08 9.07 20.93
C TRP A 148 -0.34 8.44 22.25
N GLN A 149 -0.99 7.26 22.21
CA GLN A 149 -1.37 6.50 23.40
C GLN A 149 -0.15 6.08 24.23
N GLU A 150 0.90 5.56 23.59
CA GLU A 150 2.14 5.18 24.28
C GLU A 150 2.83 6.35 24.99
N ARG A 151 2.73 7.56 24.42
CA ARG A 151 3.28 8.78 25.03
C ARG A 151 2.40 9.35 26.15
N ALA A 152 1.09 9.11 26.09
CA ALA A 152 0.11 9.59 27.06
C ALA A 152 -0.13 8.63 28.23
N GLY A 153 0.34 7.37 28.14
CA GLY A 153 0.24 6.40 29.23
C GLY A 153 1.08 6.79 30.45
N PRO A 154 0.58 6.58 31.68
CA PRO A 154 1.36 6.86 32.89
C PRO A 154 2.64 6.03 32.89
N GLN A 155 3.78 6.69 33.13
CA GLN A 155 5.05 6.00 33.40
C GLN A 155 4.81 5.09 34.61
N SER A 156 4.76 3.77 34.41
CA SER A 156 4.72 2.84 35.52
C SER A 156 6.02 3.01 36.32
N PRO A 157 5.96 3.34 37.61
CA PRO A 157 7.14 3.34 38.46
C PRO A 157 7.70 1.93 38.46
N ARG A 158 8.97 1.78 38.09
CA ARG A 158 9.74 0.55 38.33
C ARG A 158 10.07 0.42 39.80
#